data_AF-A0A4Y2PCV0-F1
#
_entry.id   AF-A0A4Y2PCV0-F1
#
_cell.length_a   1.000
_cell.length_b   1.000
_cell.length_c   1.000
_cell.angle_alpha   90.00
_cell.angle_beta   90.00
_cell.angle_gamma   90.00
#
_symmetry.space_group_name_H-M   'P 1'
#
loop_
_entity.id
_entity.type
_entity.pdbx_description
1 polymer ?
#
loop_
_entity_poly.entity_id
_entity_poly.type
_entity_poly.pdbx_seq_one_letter_code
_entity_poly.pdbx_strand_id
1 'polypeptide(L)'
;MNSRCSQTTEDQVNLPQSVTESKCELRKEVKDIIKKFDSVFSKDKYDVGAFKVEPQGTVLNSDLPVSLTLYRSSPIEEQEIKSQLKKLLQAGLIK
;
A
#
# COMPACT_ATOMS: atom_id res chain seq x y z
N MET A 1 -34.50 -7.51 -20.20
CA MET A 1 -33.69 -6.30 -19.94
C MET A 1 -32.25 -6.74 -19.86
N ASN A 2 -31.50 -6.50 -20.93
CA ASN A 2 -30.21 -7.14 -21.18
C ASN A 2 -29.14 -6.09 -20.88
N SER A 3 -28.39 -6.25 -19.79
CA SER A 3 -27.27 -5.38 -19.45
C SER A 3 -26.04 -5.82 -20.24
N ARG A 4 -25.62 -4.97 -21.18
CA ARG A 4 -24.54 -5.23 -22.13
C ARG A 4 -23.23 -4.77 -21.49
N CYS A 5 -22.37 -5.73 -21.11
CA CYS A 5 -21.00 -5.47 -20.70
C CYS A 5 -20.19 -5.02 -21.92
N SER A 6 -19.58 -3.84 -21.84
CA SER A 6 -18.88 -3.17 -22.93
C SER A 6 -17.68 -3.99 -23.43
N GLN A 7 -17.60 -4.17 -24.75
CA GLN A 7 -16.48 -4.79 -25.44
C GLN A 7 -15.36 -3.75 -25.63
N THR A 8 -14.17 -4.02 -25.09
CA THR A 8 -12.91 -3.48 -25.62
C THR A 8 -12.31 -4.54 -26.53
N THR A 9 -12.21 -4.20 -27.81
CA THR A 9 -11.50 -4.95 -28.85
C THR A 9 -10.02 -4.98 -28.53
N GLU A 10 -9.57 -6.09 -27.93
CA GLU A 10 -8.16 -6.49 -27.92
C GLU A 10 -7.97 -7.56 -29.00
N ASP A 11 -6.86 -7.45 -29.72
CA ASP A 11 -6.47 -8.27 -30.87
C ASP A 11 -6.84 -9.75 -30.71
N GLN A 12 -7.51 -10.27 -31.74
CA GLN A 12 -7.95 -11.66 -31.81
C GLN A 12 -6.76 -12.61 -31.98
N VAL A 13 -6.13 -12.97 -30.86
CA VAL A 13 -5.45 -14.26 -30.72
C VAL A 13 -6.46 -15.18 -30.05
N ASN A 14 -7.05 -16.09 -30.84
CA ASN A 14 -8.02 -17.06 -30.34
C ASN A 14 -7.30 -18.03 -29.39
N LEU A 15 -7.35 -17.75 -28.09
CA LEU A 15 -6.73 -18.56 -27.06
C LEU A 15 -7.73 -19.66 -26.64
N PRO A 16 -7.32 -20.94 -26.55
CA PRO A 16 -8.24 -22.05 -26.26
C PRO A 16 -9.03 -21.83 -24.96
N GLN A 17 -10.32 -22.19 -24.94
CA GLN A 17 -11.19 -22.06 -23.75
C GLN A 17 -10.62 -22.72 -22.49
N SER A 18 -9.84 -23.79 -22.62
CA SER A 18 -9.14 -24.45 -21.50
C SER A 18 -8.04 -23.58 -20.85
N VAL A 19 -7.44 -22.66 -21.61
CA VAL A 19 -6.47 -21.68 -21.08
C VAL A 19 -7.21 -20.56 -20.32
N THR A 20 -8.47 -20.30 -20.67
CA THR A 20 -9.28 -19.27 -20.00
C THR A 20 -9.92 -19.77 -18.70
N GLU A 21 -10.33 -21.03 -18.61
CA GLU A 21 -10.82 -21.65 -17.37
C GLU A 21 -9.71 -21.79 -16.31
N SER A 22 -8.55 -22.32 -16.70
CA SER A 22 -7.39 -22.42 -15.80
C SER A 22 -6.96 -21.05 -15.24
N LYS A 23 -7.00 -19.99 -16.06
CA LYS A 23 -6.71 -18.62 -15.59
C LYS A 23 -7.73 -18.11 -14.57
N CYS A 24 -9.01 -18.44 -14.73
CA CYS A 24 -10.07 -18.05 -13.79
C CYS A 24 -9.96 -18.80 -12.45
N GLU A 25 -9.63 -20.09 -12.49
CA GLU A 25 -9.39 -20.91 -11.30
C GLU A 25 -8.16 -20.42 -10.52
N LEU A 26 -7.05 -20.15 -11.21
CA LEU A 26 -5.85 -19.58 -10.59
C LEU A 26 -6.10 -18.23 -9.93
N ARG A 27 -6.90 -17.36 -10.55
CA ARG A 27 -7.29 -16.07 -9.96
C ARG A 27 -8.11 -16.24 -8.68
N LYS A 28 -8.93 -17.28 -8.60
CA LYS A 28 -9.72 -17.61 -7.40
C LYS A 28 -8.80 -18.13 -6.30
N GLU A 29 -7.93 -19.09 -6.64
CA GLU A 29 -6.95 -19.65 -5.70
C GLU A 29 -6.05 -18.56 -5.11
N VAL A 30 -5.51 -17.65 -5.94
CA VAL A 30 -4.70 -16.52 -5.46
C VAL A 30 -5.48 -15.62 -4.50
N LYS A 31 -6.75 -15.32 -4.80
CA LYS A 31 -7.60 -14.52 -3.89
C LYS A 31 -7.85 -15.26 -2.58
N ASP A 32 -8.09 -16.56 -2.64
CA ASP A 32 -8.31 -17.40 -1.47
C ASP A 32 -7.05 -17.47 -0.59
N ILE A 33 -5.87 -17.55 -1.19
CA ILE A 33 -4.57 -17.49 -0.48
C ILE A 33 -4.36 -16.12 0.18
N ILE A 34 -4.55 -15.02 -0.55
CA ILE A 34 -4.41 -13.65 -0.01
C ILE A 34 -5.36 -13.46 1.17
N LYS A 35 -6.60 -13.95 1.07
CA LYS A 35 -7.59 -13.89 2.15
C LYS A 35 -7.22 -14.79 3.33
N LYS A 36 -6.65 -15.96 3.08
CA LYS A 36 -6.22 -16.90 4.12
C LYS A 36 -5.08 -16.33 4.96
N PHE A 37 -4.21 -15.51 4.36
CA PHE A 37 -3.06 -14.88 5.01
C PHE A 37 -3.18 -13.36 5.05
N ASP A 38 -4.37 -12.84 5.38
CA ASP A 38 -4.69 -11.40 5.33
C ASP A 38 -3.84 -10.52 6.27
N SER A 39 -3.21 -11.14 7.28
CA SER A 39 -2.30 -10.49 8.23
C SER A 39 -0.85 -10.42 7.75
N VAL A 40 -0.49 -11.19 6.72
CA VAL A 40 0.87 -11.24 6.16
C VAL A 40 1.07 -10.16 5.10
N PHE A 41 0.00 -9.83 4.36
CA PHE A 41 0.04 -8.86 3.27
C PHE A 41 -0.56 -7.53 3.71
N SER A 42 0.19 -6.44 3.51
CA SER A 42 -0.33 -5.09 3.71
C SER A 42 -1.51 -4.80 2.79
N LYS A 43 -2.60 -4.31 3.37
CA LYS A 43 -3.84 -3.92 2.67
C LYS A 43 -3.72 -2.57 1.99
N ASP A 44 -2.96 -1.66 2.60
CA ASP A 44 -2.62 -0.37 2.05
C ASP A 44 -1.22 0.07 2.52
N LYS A 45 -0.79 1.26 2.09
CA LYS A 45 0.55 1.80 2.41
C LYS A 45 0.76 2.18 3.89
N TYR A 46 -0.30 2.22 4.68
CA TYR A 46 -0.28 2.54 6.10
C TYR A 46 -0.57 1.33 7.00
N ASP A 47 -0.98 0.20 6.41
CA ASP A 47 -1.08 -1.11 7.06
C ASP A 47 0.32 -1.68 7.31
N VAL A 48 0.97 -1.09 8.31
CA VAL A 48 2.31 -1.48 8.76
C VAL A 48 2.19 -2.40 9.97
N GLY A 49 3.01 -3.45 9.98
CA GLY A 49 3.13 -4.33 11.13
C GLY A 49 3.77 -3.62 12.32
N ALA A 50 3.45 -4.07 13.53
CA ALA A 50 4.12 -3.64 14.75
C ALA A 50 4.81 -4.84 15.40
N PHE A 51 6.07 -4.66 15.81
CA PHE A 51 6.79 -5.65 16.60
C PHE A 51 6.68 -5.27 18.08
N LYS A 52 6.16 -6.18 18.91
CA LYS A 52 5.95 -5.96 20.35
C LYS A 52 7.23 -6.18 21.17
N VAL A 53 8.37 -5.78 20.64
CA VAL A 53 9.63 -5.82 21.39
C VAL A 53 9.81 -4.51 22.14
N GLU A 54 10.64 -4.56 23.18
CA GLU A 54 11.05 -3.40 23.96
C GLU A 54 11.31 -2.19 23.06
N PRO A 55 10.83 -0.99 23.43
CA PRO A 55 11.10 0.22 22.68
C PRO A 55 12.59 0.35 22.39
N GLN A 56 12.93 0.57 21.13
CA GLN A 56 14.33 0.69 20.75
C GLN A 56 14.94 1.94 21.38
N GLY A 57 15.87 1.74 22.32
CA GLY A 57 16.67 2.82 22.88
C GLY A 57 17.81 3.22 21.95
N THR A 58 17.93 4.49 21.61
CA THR A 58 19.09 5.01 20.87
C THR A 58 20.12 5.57 21.84
N VAL A 59 21.32 4.99 21.84
CA VAL A 59 22.44 5.51 22.64
C VAL A 59 23.01 6.75 21.96
N LEU A 60 23.11 7.86 22.70
CA LEU A 60 23.64 9.13 22.20
C LEU A 60 25.10 9.29 22.61
N ASN A 61 25.87 9.95 21.74
CA ASN A 61 27.26 10.35 22.06
C ASN A 61 27.30 11.66 22.87
N SER A 62 26.22 12.45 22.83
CA SER A 62 26.08 13.74 23.49
C SER A 62 24.61 14.01 23.78
N ASP A 63 24.32 14.62 24.92
CA ASP A 63 22.98 15.01 25.34
C ASP A 63 22.57 16.41 24.83
N LEU A 64 23.46 17.10 24.09
CA LEU A 64 23.17 18.42 23.56
C LEU A 64 22.23 18.33 22.34
N PRO A 65 21.01 18.90 22.39
CA PRO A 65 20.11 18.89 21.24
C PRO A 65 20.61 19.84 20.15
N VAL A 66 20.44 19.42 18.89
CA VAL A 66 20.74 20.24 17.71
C VAL A 66 19.43 20.62 17.04
N SER A 67 19.17 21.92 16.92
CA SER A 67 18.01 22.45 16.19
C SER A 67 18.46 22.95 14.82
N LEU A 68 17.90 22.38 13.75
CA LEU A 68 18.19 22.78 12.37
C LEU A 68 17.03 23.57 11.78
N THR A 69 17.35 24.53 10.92
CA THR A 69 16.36 25.31 10.18
C THR A 69 15.75 24.46 9.07
N LEU A 70 14.42 24.50 8.93
CA LEU A 70 13.72 23.81 7.86
C LEU A 70 14.08 24.37 6.49
N TYR A 71 14.19 23.47 5.50
CA TYR A 71 14.36 23.86 4.11
C TYR A 71 13.07 24.46 3.55
N ARG A 72 13.23 25.34 2.55
CA ARG A 72 12.09 25.87 1.80
C ARG A 72 11.59 24.80 0.84
N SER A 73 10.31 24.45 0.95
CA SER A 73 9.59 23.61 -0.01
C SER A 73 8.81 24.47 -1.01
N SER A 74 8.52 23.92 -2.18
CA SER A 74 7.59 24.57 -3.12
C SER A 74 6.14 24.49 -2.63
N PRO A 75 5.21 25.34 -3.10
CA PRO A 75 3.80 25.26 -2.68
C PRO A 75 3.14 23.90 -2.97
N ILE A 76 3.50 23.26 -4.09
CA ILE A 76 2.97 21.95 -4.49
C ILE A 76 3.48 20.86 -3.55
N GLU A 77 4.78 20.90 -3.26
CA GLU A 77 5.42 19.97 -2.32
C GLU A 77 4.83 20.11 -0.91
N GLU A 78 4.65 21.35 -0.44
CA GLU A 78 4.06 21.60 0.88
C GLU A 78 2.63 21.04 0.99
N GLN A 79 1.82 21.16 -0.06
CA GLN A 79 0.48 20.59 -0.11
C GLN A 79 0.52 19.06 -0.04
N GLU A 80 1.42 18.41 -0.79
CA GLU A 80 1.56 16.96 -0.78
C GLU A 80 2.08 16.46 0.57
N ILE A 81 3.09 17.12 1.14
CA ILE A 81 3.62 16.81 2.48
C ILE A 81 2.48 16.90 3.51
N LYS A 82 1.68 17.97 3.49
CA LYS A 82 0.52 18.12 4.39
C LYS A 82 -0.51 17.00 4.22
N SER A 83 -0.79 16.59 2.98
CA SER A 83 -1.70 15.48 2.65
C SER A 83 -1.19 14.15 3.22
N GLN A 84 0.11 13.88 3.08
CA GLN A 84 0.73 12.67 3.61
C GLN A 84 0.81 12.69 5.14
N LEU A 85 1.20 13.82 5.74
CA LEU A 85 1.28 14.01 7.19
C LEU A 85 -0.06 13.71 7.85
N LYS A 86 -1.17 14.22 7.28
CA LYS A 86 -2.53 13.93 7.77
C LYS A 86 -2.83 12.43 7.83
N LYS A 87 -2.44 11.69 6.78
CA LYS A 87 -2.67 10.23 6.70
C LYS A 87 -1.81 9.48 7.71
N LEU A 88 -0.55 9.89 7.90
CA LEU A 88 0.35 9.29 8.89
C LEU A 88 -0.14 9.53 10.33
N LEU A 89 -0.63 10.75 10.63
CA LEU A 89 -1.23 11.09 11.91
C LEU A 89 -2.49 10.24 12.17
N GLN A 90 -3.37 10.12 11.17
CA GLN A 90 -4.58 9.29 11.28
C GLN A 90 -4.25 7.80 11.48
N ALA A 91 -3.18 7.30 10.85
CA ALA A 91 -2.70 5.93 11.02
C ALA A 91 -1.91 5.71 12.32
N GLY A 92 -1.62 6.77 13.10
CA GLY A 92 -0.88 6.67 14.36
C GLY A 92 0.60 6.33 14.20
N LEU A 93 1.17 6.54 13.01
CA LEU A 93 2.58 6.24 12.71
C LEU A 93 3.53 7.36 13.18
N ILE A 94 3.00 8.57 13.32
CA ILE A 94 3.69 9.74 13.87
C ILE A 94 2.79 10.40 14.93
N LYS A 95 3.37 11.17 15.85
CA LYS A 95 2.70 11.82 16.98
C LYS A 95 3.00 13.31 17.02
#